data_AF-A0A7C3QEA0-F1
#
_entry.id   AF-A0A7C3QEA0-F1
#
_cell.length_a   1.000
_cell.length_b   1.000
_cell.length_c   1.000
_cell.angle_alpha   90.00
_cell.angle_beta   90.00
_cell.angle_gamma   90.00
#
_symmetry.space_group_name_H-M   'P 1'
#
loop_
_entity.id
_entity.type
_entity.pdbx_description
1 polymer ?
#
loop_
_entity_poly.entity_id
_entity_poly.type
_entity_poly.pdbx_seq_one_letter_code
_entity_poly.pdbx_strand_id
1 'polypeptide(L)'
;MTLEIRLLGGFKVWRDGEPVRAFRTRKARAALAWLACHAGRPISRDTLAGLFWPDSSSRRAAHNLRQTLTFLRRALGDDNPLQITRQDVTFIPSDNCLVDVIAFQQILDGKKENIADWEIAVILYRGPLLDGFFISGAPEFETWLLLRREQLQAGALALLSRLADRRLA
;
A
#
# COMPACT_ATOMS: atom_id res chain seq x y z
N MET A 1 -13.87 -12.30 -8.44
CA MET A 1 -12.99 -12.23 -7.27
C MET A 1 -13.01 -10.81 -6.74
N THR A 2 -13.22 -10.60 -5.44
CA THR A 2 -13.05 -9.29 -4.78
C THR A 2 -11.81 -9.32 -3.90
N LEU A 3 -11.04 -8.25 -3.93
CA LEU A 3 -9.82 -8.11 -3.14
C LEU A 3 -9.91 -6.82 -2.32
N GLU A 4 -9.71 -6.92 -1.02
CA GLU A 4 -9.65 -5.77 -0.13
C GLU A 4 -8.29 -5.74 0.57
N ILE A 5 -7.57 -4.64 0.40
CA ILE A 5 -6.28 -4.40 1.04
C ILE A 5 -6.43 -3.18 1.95
N ARG A 6 -6.26 -3.41 3.25
CA ARG A 6 -6.21 -2.34 4.26
C ARG A 6 -4.78 -2.16 4.73
N LEU A 7 -4.28 -0.94 4.58
CA LEU A 7 -2.96 -0.49 4.99
C LEU A 7 -3.02 0.65 6.01
N LEU A 8 -4.13 1.40 6.10
CA LEU A 8 -4.34 2.45 7.09
C LEU A 8 -4.84 1.82 8.40
N GLY A 9 -4.02 1.90 9.45
CA GLY A 9 -4.26 1.19 10.72
C GLY A 9 -3.70 -0.24 10.76
N GLY A 10 -2.73 -0.56 9.89
CA GLY A 10 -2.05 -1.87 9.86
C GLY A 10 -2.26 -2.64 8.56
N PHE A 11 -1.60 -3.81 8.44
CA PHE A 11 -1.67 -4.64 7.22
C PHE A 11 -2.73 -5.73 7.34
N LYS A 12 -3.77 -5.68 6.51
CA LYS A 12 -4.79 -6.72 6.40
C LYS A 12 -5.22 -6.89 4.94
N VAL A 13 -5.48 -8.13 4.53
CA VAL A 13 -5.92 -8.46 3.17
C VAL A 13 -7.06 -9.47 3.25
N TRP A 14 -8.12 -9.24 2.49
CA TRP A 14 -9.23 -10.17 2.29
C TRP A 14 -9.40 -10.47 0.81
N ARG A 15 -9.78 -11.70 0.51
CA ARG A 15 -10.14 -12.16 -0.83
C ARG A 15 -11.48 -12.85 -0.75
N ASP A 16 -12.44 -12.37 -1.54
CA ASP A 16 -13.83 -12.86 -1.53
C ASP A 16 -14.45 -12.84 -0.13
N GLY A 17 -14.14 -11.80 0.66
CA GLY A 17 -14.58 -11.64 2.05
C GLY A 17 -13.77 -12.41 3.09
N GLU A 18 -12.90 -13.33 2.68
CA GLU A 18 -12.11 -14.18 3.59
C GLU A 18 -10.70 -13.62 3.84
N PRO A 19 -10.20 -13.61 5.10
CA PRO A 19 -8.89 -13.07 5.42
C PRO A 19 -7.76 -13.91 4.83
N VAL A 20 -6.88 -13.28 4.05
CA VAL A 20 -5.70 -13.90 3.46
C VAL A 20 -4.56 -13.94 4.47
N ARG A 21 -4.37 -15.09 5.14
CA ARG A 21 -3.29 -15.29 6.14
C ARG A 21 -1.94 -15.69 5.54
N ALA A 22 -1.83 -15.81 4.23
CA ALA A 22 -0.63 -16.28 3.56
C ALA A 22 0.59 -15.37 3.76
N PHE A 23 0.40 -14.05 3.99
CA PHE A 23 1.45 -13.03 4.11
C PHE A 23 2.35 -13.21 5.34
N ARG A 24 3.26 -14.18 5.29
CA ARG A 24 4.11 -14.60 6.42
C ARG A 24 5.31 -13.70 6.68
N THR A 25 5.90 -13.09 5.65
CA THR A 25 7.10 -12.26 5.82
C THR A 25 6.74 -10.77 5.88
N ARG A 26 7.42 -10.03 6.75
CA ARG A 26 7.27 -8.56 6.79
C ARG A 26 7.72 -7.94 5.46
N LYS A 27 8.83 -8.40 4.84
CA LYS A 27 9.25 -7.87 3.53
C LYS A 27 8.22 -8.08 2.40
N ALA A 28 7.45 -9.17 2.40
CA ALA A 28 6.34 -9.30 1.44
C ALA A 28 5.23 -8.29 1.69
N ARG A 29 4.82 -8.09 2.96
CA ARG A 29 3.83 -7.07 3.33
C ARG A 29 4.29 -5.66 2.95
N ALA A 30 5.55 -5.36 3.22
CA ALA A 30 6.20 -4.09 2.89
C ALA A 30 6.24 -3.86 1.37
N ALA A 31 6.63 -4.87 0.59
CA ALA A 31 6.65 -4.80 -0.86
C ALA A 31 5.25 -4.56 -1.44
N LEU A 32 4.22 -5.27 -0.95
CA LEU A 32 2.85 -5.03 -1.40
C LEU A 32 2.38 -3.61 -1.06
N ALA A 33 2.65 -3.13 0.15
CA ALA A 33 2.25 -1.79 0.57
C ALA A 33 2.97 -0.70 -0.24
N TRP A 34 4.27 -0.85 -0.47
CA TRP A 34 5.05 0.05 -1.33
C TRP A 34 4.46 0.12 -2.73
N LEU A 35 4.23 -1.04 -3.36
CA LEU A 35 3.65 -1.14 -4.69
C LEU A 35 2.25 -0.51 -4.76
N ALA A 36 1.39 -0.76 -3.76
CA ALA A 36 0.06 -0.17 -3.67
C ALA A 36 0.08 1.36 -3.50
N CYS A 37 0.99 1.90 -2.69
CA CYS A 37 1.16 3.35 -2.55
C CYS A 37 1.71 4.04 -3.81
N HIS A 38 2.32 3.27 -4.71
CA HIS A 38 2.82 3.72 -6.01
C HIS A 38 2.00 3.15 -7.17
N ALA A 39 0.72 2.85 -6.95
CA ALA A 39 -0.16 2.24 -7.95
C ALA A 39 -0.13 3.00 -9.29
N GLY A 40 -0.15 2.24 -10.38
CA GLY A 40 -0.03 2.73 -11.74
C GLY A 40 1.37 3.11 -12.19
N ARG A 41 2.38 3.14 -11.31
CA ARG A 41 3.77 3.42 -11.67
C ARG A 41 4.58 2.12 -11.80
N PRO A 42 5.29 1.91 -12.92
CA PRO A 42 6.23 0.80 -13.03
C PRO A 42 7.45 1.05 -12.15
N ILE A 43 7.77 0.10 -11.28
CA ILE A 43 8.96 0.15 -10.42
C ILE A 43 9.93 -0.94 -10.85
N SER A 44 11.18 -0.57 -11.14
CA SER A 44 12.18 -1.54 -11.57
C SER A 44 12.43 -2.59 -10.49
N ARG A 45 12.70 -3.81 -10.92
CA ARG A 45 13.03 -4.92 -10.02
C ARG A 45 14.33 -4.67 -9.27
N ASP A 46 15.29 -4.00 -9.90
CA ASP A 46 16.56 -3.66 -9.22
C ASP A 46 16.33 -2.64 -8.11
N THR A 47 15.46 -1.64 -8.34
CA THR A 47 15.05 -0.67 -7.31
C THR A 47 14.36 -1.38 -6.15
N LEU A 48 13.39 -2.26 -6.40
CA LEU A 48 12.72 -3.02 -5.34
C LEU A 48 13.69 -3.94 -4.58
N ALA A 49 14.63 -4.56 -5.30
CA ALA A 49 15.63 -5.44 -4.71
C ALA A 49 16.58 -4.66 -3.80
N GLY A 50 17.07 -3.50 -4.25
CA GLY A 50 17.93 -2.61 -3.47
C GLY A 50 17.22 -2.01 -2.26
N LEU A 51 15.98 -1.56 -2.43
CA LEU A 51 15.15 -0.98 -1.36
C LEU A 51 14.95 -1.97 -0.20
N PHE A 52 14.62 -3.23 -0.52
CA PHE A 52 14.28 -4.22 0.48
C PHE A 52 15.43 -5.10 0.91
N TRP A 53 16.53 -5.22 0.16
CA TRP A 53 17.70 -6.02 0.53
C TRP A 53 19.02 -5.30 0.21
N PRO A 54 19.26 -4.10 0.75
CA PRO A 54 20.44 -3.28 0.43
C PRO A 54 21.75 -3.97 0.81
N ASP A 55 21.76 -4.74 1.90
CA ASP A 55 22.97 -5.42 2.41
C ASP A 55 23.25 -6.76 1.68
N SER A 56 22.42 -7.14 0.71
CA SER A 56 22.61 -8.37 -0.06
C SER A 56 23.37 -8.09 -1.35
N SER A 57 24.17 -9.06 -1.81
CA SER A 57 24.69 -9.00 -3.18
C SER A 57 23.54 -8.90 -4.18
N SER A 58 23.76 -8.24 -5.33
CA SER A 58 22.72 -8.02 -6.35
C SER A 58 22.02 -9.33 -6.75
N ARG A 59 22.78 -10.43 -6.89
CA ARG A 59 22.24 -11.77 -7.19
C ARG A 59 21.29 -12.27 -6.10
N ARG A 60 21.64 -12.09 -4.82
CA ARG A 60 20.82 -12.51 -3.67
C ARG A 60 19.59 -11.61 -3.52
N ALA A 61 19.74 -10.30 -3.67
CA ALA A 61 18.63 -9.35 -3.63
C ALA A 61 17.59 -9.66 -4.73
N ALA A 62 18.04 -9.86 -5.97
CA ALA A 62 17.17 -10.27 -7.08
C ALA A 62 16.50 -11.63 -6.85
N HIS A 63 17.22 -12.59 -6.24
CA HIS A 63 16.65 -13.87 -5.84
C HIS A 63 15.51 -13.71 -4.83
N ASN A 64 15.74 -12.94 -3.76
CA ASN A 64 14.77 -12.70 -2.70
C ASN A 64 13.55 -11.94 -3.23
N LEU A 65 13.75 -10.95 -4.11
CA LEU A 65 12.66 -10.24 -4.76
C LEU A 65 11.80 -11.21 -5.59
N ARG A 66 12.42 -12.06 -6.43
CA ARG A 66 11.68 -13.03 -7.23
C ARG A 66 10.82 -13.95 -6.35
N GLN A 67 11.39 -14.51 -5.28
CA GLN A 67 10.63 -15.33 -4.33
C GLN A 67 9.48 -14.55 -3.70
N THR A 68 9.72 -13.30 -3.30
CA THR A 68 8.70 -12.42 -2.73
C THR A 68 7.57 -12.16 -3.71
N LEU A 69 7.88 -11.84 -4.98
CA LEU A 69 6.86 -11.61 -6.02
C LEU A 69 6.06 -12.87 -6.34
N THR A 70 6.72 -14.04 -6.43
CA THR A 70 6.02 -15.33 -6.60
C THR A 70 5.08 -15.59 -5.44
N PHE A 71 5.53 -15.32 -4.21
CA PHE A 71 4.73 -15.47 -3.01
C PHE A 71 3.53 -14.51 -3.02
N LEU A 72 3.72 -13.23 -3.36
CA LEU A 72 2.65 -12.23 -3.44
C LEU A 72 1.56 -12.62 -4.44
N ARG A 73 1.95 -13.03 -5.67
CA ARG A 73 0.99 -13.50 -6.68
C ARG A 73 0.11 -14.63 -6.14
N ARG A 74 0.72 -15.65 -5.53
CA ARG A 74 -0.01 -16.79 -4.95
C ARG A 74 -0.94 -16.38 -3.81
N ALA A 75 -0.48 -15.48 -2.94
CA ALA A 75 -1.27 -15.00 -1.82
C ALA A 75 -2.51 -14.21 -2.29
N LEU A 76 -2.35 -13.38 -3.33
CA LEU A 76 -3.40 -12.52 -3.85
C LEU A 76 -4.40 -13.26 -4.76
N GLY A 77 -4.02 -14.39 -5.37
CA GLY A 77 -4.87 -15.16 -6.30
C GLY A 77 -4.55 -14.86 -7.76
N ASP A 78 -5.27 -15.48 -8.69
CA ASP A 78 -4.93 -15.42 -10.12
C ASP A 78 -5.22 -14.04 -10.73
N ASP A 79 -6.35 -13.41 -10.39
CA ASP A 79 -6.72 -12.04 -10.81
C ASP A 79 -6.11 -10.95 -9.91
N ASN A 80 -4.85 -11.13 -9.51
CA ASN A 80 -4.18 -10.19 -8.61
C ASN A 80 -3.76 -8.89 -9.32
N PRO A 81 -3.65 -7.76 -8.59
CA PRO A 81 -3.31 -6.46 -9.17
C PRO A 81 -1.82 -6.30 -9.54
N LEU A 82 -1.00 -7.37 -9.55
CA LEU A 82 0.43 -7.26 -9.84
C LEU A 82 0.71 -7.62 -11.30
N GLN A 83 1.03 -6.60 -12.10
CA GLN A 83 1.68 -6.80 -13.39
C GLN A 83 3.18 -6.91 -13.17
N ILE A 84 3.75 -8.08 -13.47
CA ILE A 84 5.16 -8.38 -13.25
C ILE A 84 5.80 -8.73 -14.58
N THR A 85 6.76 -7.93 -14.99
CA THR A 85 7.59 -8.18 -16.17
C THR A 85 8.99 -8.65 -15.76
N ARG A 86 9.87 -8.80 -16.75
CA ARG A 86 11.29 -9.08 -16.51
C ARG A 86 12.03 -7.87 -15.92
N GLN A 87 11.53 -6.65 -16.13
CA GLN A 87 12.23 -5.42 -15.75
C GLN A 87 11.58 -4.72 -14.57
N ASP A 88 10.25 -4.77 -14.47
CA ASP A 88 9.48 -3.97 -13.52
C ASP A 88 8.33 -4.76 -12.87
N VAL A 89 7.75 -4.11 -11.87
CA VAL A 89 6.52 -4.50 -11.21
C VAL A 89 5.64 -3.26 -11.10
N THR A 90 4.39 -3.41 -11.53
CA THR A 90 3.36 -2.37 -11.43
C THR A 90 2.17 -2.92 -10.66
N PHE A 91 1.68 -2.15 -9.68
CA PHE A 91 0.41 -2.43 -9.03
C PHE A 91 -0.72 -1.72 -9.79
N ILE A 92 -1.62 -2.49 -10.39
CA ILE A 92 -2.78 -1.99 -11.14
C ILE A 92 -4.04 -2.56 -10.51
N PRO A 93 -4.74 -1.80 -9.65
CA PRO A 93 -5.99 -2.27 -9.07
C PRO A 93 -7.06 -2.40 -10.17
N SER A 94 -7.74 -3.54 -10.20
CA SER A 94 -9.00 -3.72 -10.93
C SER A 94 -10.17 -3.05 -10.19
N ASP A 95 -11.33 -2.92 -10.82
CA ASP A 95 -12.55 -2.40 -10.19
C ASP A 95 -12.97 -3.20 -8.94
N ASN A 96 -12.66 -4.50 -8.90
CA ASN A 96 -12.94 -5.36 -7.74
C ASN A 96 -11.82 -5.36 -6.68
N CYS A 97 -10.85 -4.45 -6.78
CA CYS A 97 -9.72 -4.35 -5.86
C CYS A 97 -9.80 -3.03 -5.06
N LEU A 98 -10.30 -3.12 -3.83
CA LEU A 98 -10.35 -1.98 -2.92
C LEU A 98 -9.04 -1.88 -2.14
N VAL A 99 -8.36 -0.75 -2.25
CA VAL A 99 -7.17 -0.44 -1.45
C VAL A 99 -7.38 0.87 -0.72
N ASP A 100 -7.43 0.83 0.61
CA ASP A 100 -7.81 1.98 1.44
C ASP A 100 -6.89 3.21 1.22
N VAL A 101 -5.58 3.01 1.12
CA VAL A 101 -4.63 4.10 0.91
C VAL A 101 -4.75 4.73 -0.48
N ILE A 102 -5.14 3.94 -1.50
CA ILE A 102 -5.37 4.47 -2.86
C ILE A 102 -6.64 5.32 -2.86
N ALA A 103 -7.73 4.78 -2.30
CA ALA A 103 -9.01 5.49 -2.20
C ALA A 103 -8.87 6.78 -1.37
N PHE A 104 -8.15 6.72 -0.25
CA PHE A 104 -7.87 7.88 0.59
C PHE A 104 -7.03 8.93 -0.14
N GLN A 105 -5.96 8.52 -0.84
CA GLN A 105 -5.11 9.46 -1.58
C GLN A 105 -5.88 10.15 -2.73
N GLN A 106 -6.78 9.44 -3.42
CA GLN A 106 -7.61 10.06 -4.47
C GLN A 106 -8.46 11.22 -3.94
N ILE A 107 -8.96 11.11 -2.71
CA ILE A 107 -9.74 12.18 -2.06
C ILE A 107 -8.83 13.35 -1.68
N LEU A 108 -7.64 13.06 -1.13
CA LEU A 108 -6.65 14.10 -0.82
C LEU A 108 -6.15 14.86 -2.07
N ASP A 109 -6.04 14.17 -3.21
CA ASP A 109 -5.62 14.76 -4.48
C ASP A 109 -6.71 15.68 -5.11
N GLY A 110 -7.87 15.87 -4.46
CA GLY A 110 -8.97 16.67 -5.01
C GLY A 110 -9.69 15.99 -6.18
N LYS A 111 -9.51 14.69 -6.40
CA LYS A 111 -10.25 13.95 -7.45
C LYS A 111 -11.71 13.68 -7.06
N LYS A 112 -12.05 13.93 -5.79
CA LYS A 112 -13.35 13.73 -5.15
C LYS A 112 -13.55 14.83 -4.10
N GLU A 113 -14.50 15.73 -4.32
CA GLU A 113 -14.58 17.00 -3.59
C GLU A 113 -15.94 17.28 -2.92
N ASN A 114 -16.84 16.30 -2.84
CA ASN A 114 -18.07 16.46 -2.08
C ASN A 114 -17.91 16.03 -0.61
N ILE A 115 -18.83 16.48 0.24
CA ILE A 115 -18.83 16.19 1.68
C ILE A 115 -18.86 14.67 1.96
N ALA A 116 -19.64 13.91 1.18
CA ALA A 116 -19.74 12.46 1.36
C ALA A 116 -18.40 11.75 1.11
N ASP A 117 -17.63 12.19 0.12
CA ASP A 117 -16.29 11.66 -0.15
C ASP A 117 -15.32 11.94 1.01
N TRP A 118 -15.41 13.13 1.61
CA TRP A 118 -14.59 13.45 2.78
C TRP A 118 -14.95 12.61 4.00
N GLU A 119 -16.25 12.36 4.25
CA GLU A 119 -16.72 11.47 5.30
C GLU A 119 -16.18 10.04 5.10
N ILE A 120 -16.20 9.55 3.85
CA ILE A 120 -15.61 8.25 3.49
C ILE A 120 -14.10 8.24 3.78
N ALA A 121 -13.36 9.28 3.39
CA ALA A 121 -11.91 9.36 3.66
C ALA A 121 -11.59 9.26 5.15
N VAL A 122 -12.37 9.92 6.02
CA VAL A 122 -12.20 9.84 7.48
C VAL A 122 -12.40 8.39 7.96
N ILE A 123 -13.39 7.67 7.45
CA ILE A 123 -13.64 6.26 7.78
C ILE A 123 -12.52 5.33 7.27
N LEU A 124 -11.93 5.65 6.12
CA LEU A 124 -10.80 4.89 5.56
C LEU A 124 -9.55 5.04 6.42
N TYR A 125 -9.30 6.23 6.97
CA TYR A 125 -8.14 6.51 7.81
C TYR A 125 -8.35 6.00 9.25
N ARG A 126 -8.01 4.74 9.50
CA ARG A 126 -8.13 4.10 10.83
C ARG A 126 -6.88 4.25 11.71
N GLY A 127 -5.84 4.88 11.20
CA GLY A 127 -4.55 5.02 11.87
C GLY A 127 -3.39 5.11 10.90
N PRO A 128 -2.14 5.14 11.41
CA PRO A 128 -0.95 5.25 10.59
C PRO A 128 -0.87 4.17 9.50
N LEU A 129 -0.29 4.51 8.36
CA LEU A 129 0.04 3.55 7.30
C LEU A 129 0.91 2.43 7.88
N LEU A 130 0.49 1.18 7.72
CA LEU A 130 1.13 0.01 8.31
C LEU A 130 1.39 0.20 9.82
N ASP A 131 0.40 0.59 10.61
CA ASP A 131 0.62 0.83 12.05
C ASP A 131 1.30 -0.36 12.76
N GLY A 132 2.21 -0.06 13.69
CA GLY A 132 3.06 -1.04 14.39
C GLY A 132 4.07 -1.81 13.50
N PHE A 133 4.24 -1.39 12.25
CA PHE A 133 5.12 -2.04 11.28
C PHE A 133 6.51 -1.40 11.20
N PHE A 134 7.50 -2.25 10.94
CA PHE A 134 8.94 -1.98 10.90
C PHE A 134 9.64 -3.17 10.22
N ILE A 135 10.65 -2.95 9.39
CA ILE A 135 11.49 -4.01 8.83
C ILE A 135 12.98 -3.70 9.01
N SER A 136 13.73 -4.70 9.49
CA SER A 136 15.18 -4.60 9.62
C SER A 136 15.88 -4.73 8.26
N GLY A 137 16.98 -4.00 8.08
CA GLY A 137 17.81 -4.06 6.88
C GLY A 137 17.07 -3.57 5.63
N ALA A 138 16.32 -2.46 5.77
CA ALA A 138 15.68 -1.70 4.70
C ALA A 138 15.44 -0.24 5.14
N PRO A 139 16.51 0.52 5.48
CA PRO A 139 16.38 1.86 6.08
C PRO A 139 15.64 2.86 5.18
N GLU A 140 15.86 2.81 3.87
CA GLU A 140 15.16 3.69 2.92
C GLU A 140 13.65 3.48 2.92
N PHE A 141 13.19 2.22 3.08
CA PHE A 141 11.77 1.92 3.24
C PHE A 141 11.22 2.49 4.54
N GLU A 142 11.96 2.39 5.65
CA GLU A 142 11.53 2.92 6.95
C GLU A 142 11.44 4.46 6.93
N THR A 143 12.42 5.14 6.33
CA THR A 143 12.38 6.59 6.12
C THR A 143 11.17 6.99 5.27
N TRP A 144 10.94 6.29 4.16
CA TRP A 144 9.76 6.53 3.33
C TRP A 144 8.46 6.29 4.11
N LEU A 145 8.37 5.22 4.89
CA LEU A 145 7.17 4.87 5.65
C LEU A 145 6.85 5.94 6.69
N LEU A 146 7.88 6.46 7.37
CA LEU A 146 7.73 7.55 8.33
C LEU A 146 7.15 8.81 7.65
N LEU A 147 7.80 9.29 6.60
CA LEU A 147 7.35 10.48 5.85
C LEU A 147 5.93 10.29 5.30
N ARG A 148 5.64 9.08 4.80
CA ARG A 148 4.32 8.76 4.24
C ARG A 148 3.24 8.74 5.31
N ARG A 149 3.53 8.26 6.52
CA ARG A 149 2.60 8.31 7.66
C ARG A 149 2.26 9.76 8.02
N GLU A 150 3.26 10.63 8.11
CA GLU A 150 3.08 12.06 8.42
C GLU A 150 2.20 12.76 7.37
N GLN A 151 2.50 12.53 6.09
CA GLN A 151 1.69 13.09 4.98
C GLN A 151 0.23 12.66 5.05
N LEU A 152 -0.02 11.36 5.24
CA LEU A 152 -1.39 10.83 5.30
C LEU A 152 -2.13 11.32 6.55
N GLN A 153 -1.44 11.45 7.68
CA GLN A 153 -2.00 12.01 8.91
C GLN A 153 -2.38 13.48 8.74
N ALA A 154 -1.48 14.30 8.17
CA ALA A 154 -1.77 15.70 7.89
C ALA A 154 -2.98 15.85 6.97
N GLY A 155 -3.08 15.01 5.93
CA GLY A 155 -4.24 14.96 5.05
C GLY A 155 -5.53 14.59 5.78
N ALA A 156 -5.50 13.60 6.67
CA ALA A 156 -6.67 13.20 7.47
C ALA A 156 -7.15 14.34 8.37
N LEU A 157 -6.23 15.04 9.05
CA LEU A 157 -6.54 16.19 9.90
C LEU A 157 -7.15 17.34 9.08
N ALA A 158 -6.59 17.64 7.91
CA ALA A 158 -7.12 18.68 7.03
C ALA A 158 -8.56 18.37 6.56
N LEU A 159 -8.87 17.11 6.24
CA LEU A 159 -10.23 16.70 5.88
C LEU A 159 -11.20 16.82 7.06
N LEU A 160 -10.78 16.44 8.27
CA LEU A 160 -11.59 16.58 9.48
C LEU A 160 -11.93 18.06 9.75
N SER A 161 -10.95 18.96 9.65
CA SER A 161 -11.20 20.40 9.81
C SER A 161 -12.21 20.91 8.78
N ARG A 162 -12.04 20.55 7.50
CA ARG A 162 -12.98 20.95 6.43
C ARG A 162 -14.40 20.43 6.66
N LEU A 163 -14.54 19.20 7.18
CA LEU A 163 -15.85 18.62 7.52
C LEU A 163 -16.50 19.34 8.70
N ALA A 164 -15.72 19.70 9.73
CA ALA A 164 -16.21 20.46 10.86
C ALA A 164 -16.73 21.84 10.42
N ASP A 165 -15.95 22.57 9.62
CA ASP A 165 -16.32 23.89 9.11
C ASP A 165 -17.61 23.84 8.27
N ARG A 166 -17.77 22.81 7.43
CA ARG A 166 -18.96 22.63 6.58
C ARG A 166 -20.22 22.25 7.34
N ARG A 167 -20.11 21.60 8.52
CA ARG A 167 -21.27 21.22 9.34
C ARG A 167 -21.71 22.33 10.30
N LEU A 168 -20.85 23.32 10.54
CA LEU A 168 -21.13 24.48 11.38
C LEU A 168 -21.65 25.70 10.58
N ALA A 169 -21.51 25.68 9.26
CA ALA A 169 -22.04 26.68 8.32
C ALA A 169 -23.47 26.33 7.88
#